data_AF-A0A6J4IRX3-F1
#
_entry.id   AF-A0A6J4IRX3-F1
#
_cell.length_a   1.000
_cell.length_b   1.000
_cell.length_c   1.000
_cell.angle_alpha   90.00
_cell.angle_beta   90.00
_cell.angle_gamma   90.00
#
_symmetry.space_group_name_H-M   'P 1'
#
loop_
_entity.id
_entity.type
_entity.pdbx_description
1 polymer ?
#
loop_
_entity_poly.entity_id
_entity_poly.type
_entity_poly.pdbx_seq_one_letter_code
_entity_poly.pdbx_strand_id
1 'polypeptide(L)'
;MVAAVAGPMYAEPVLGGAHRYPSRLDVALLPVRFATADERDRFFANRMDESRLHFDQPIRARKSMCRADEFGCQHTIAEMGRARDEELARLEELRKATPAPQ
;
A
#
# COMPACT_ATOMS: atom_id res chain seq x y z
N MET A 1 40.40 -26.68 36.45
CA MET A 1 41.39 -27.13 35.47
C MET A 1 40.79 -26.90 34.10
N VAL A 2 41.41 -26.04 33.29
CA VAL A 2 40.94 -25.67 31.94
C VAL A 2 41.41 -26.73 30.96
N ALA A 3 40.50 -27.20 30.10
CA ALA A 3 40.85 -27.74 28.79
C ALA A 3 39.73 -27.36 27.83
N ALA A 4 39.97 -26.28 27.07
CA ALA A 4 39.22 -25.97 25.88
C ALA A 4 39.66 -26.92 24.76
N VAL A 5 38.70 -27.50 24.04
CA VAL A 5 38.94 -28.04 22.69
C VAL A 5 38.02 -27.27 21.77
N ALA A 6 38.60 -26.30 21.08
CA ALA A 6 37.98 -25.57 19.99
C ALA A 6 37.81 -26.53 18.82
N GLY A 7 36.60 -27.09 18.66
CA GLY A 7 36.18 -27.71 17.42
C GLY A 7 35.83 -26.62 16.40
N PRO A 8 36.21 -26.77 15.12
CA PRO A 8 35.90 -25.77 14.10
C PRO A 8 34.40 -25.52 14.03
N MET A 9 34.00 -24.24 14.20
CA MET A 9 32.73 -23.71 13.73
C MET A 9 32.66 -23.94 12.22
N TYR A 10 32.11 -25.06 11.81
CA TYR A 10 31.44 -25.10 10.51
C TYR A 10 30.16 -24.28 10.70
N ALA A 11 30.22 -23.02 10.29
CA ALA A 11 29.02 -22.25 10.02
C ALA A 11 28.30 -22.99 8.90
N GLU A 12 27.32 -23.81 9.27
CA GLU A 12 26.37 -24.32 8.29
C GLU A 12 25.74 -23.11 7.61
N PRO A 13 25.77 -23.01 6.28
CA PRO A 13 24.93 -22.05 5.61
C PRO A 13 23.50 -22.43 6.01
N VAL A 14 22.82 -21.55 6.75
CA VAL A 14 21.36 -21.60 6.88
C VAL A 14 20.81 -21.25 5.50
N LEU A 15 20.89 -22.22 4.59
CA LEU A 15 20.17 -22.27 3.35
C LEU A 15 18.72 -22.04 3.73
N GLY A 16 18.16 -20.93 3.21
CA GLY A 16 16.88 -20.38 3.57
C GLY A 16 15.88 -21.50 3.80
N GLY A 17 15.45 -21.63 5.06
CA GLY A 17 14.44 -22.59 5.45
C GLY A 17 13.29 -22.44 4.46
N ALA A 18 13.01 -23.50 3.71
CA ALA A 18 11.89 -23.58 2.81
C ALA A 18 10.61 -23.54 3.65
N HIS A 19 10.27 -22.36 4.17
CA HIS A 19 8.96 -22.07 4.69
C HIS A 19 8.02 -22.18 3.49
N ARG A 20 7.51 -23.39 3.27
CA ARG A 20 6.38 -23.62 2.38
C ARG A 20 5.28 -22.72 2.89
N TYR A 21 4.99 -21.66 2.14
CA TYR A 21 3.81 -20.85 2.38
C TYR A 21 2.60 -21.78 2.40
N PRO A 22 1.67 -21.61 3.34
CA PRO A 22 0.47 -22.43 3.36
C PRO A 22 -0.23 -22.29 2.01
N SER A 23 -0.71 -23.42 1.47
CA SER A 23 -1.42 -23.45 0.18
C SER A 23 -2.77 -22.73 0.21
N ARG A 24 -3.19 -22.26 1.40
CA ARG A 24 -4.42 -21.51 1.64
C ARG A 24 -4.16 -20.45 2.70
N LEU A 25 -4.56 -19.22 2.40
CA LEU A 25 -4.60 -18.11 3.34
C LEU A 25 -6.06 -17.73 3.54
N ASP A 26 -6.59 -17.91 4.75
CA ASP A 26 -7.94 -17.45 5.09
C ASP A 26 -7.83 -16.04 5.69
N VAL A 27 -8.36 -15.04 4.97
CA VAL A 27 -8.37 -13.63 5.40
C VAL A 27 -9.78 -13.26 5.83
N ALA A 28 -9.95 -12.93 7.11
CA ALA A 28 -11.19 -12.37 7.64
C ALA A 28 -11.03 -10.86 7.82
N LEU A 29 -11.80 -10.07 7.08
CA LEU A 29 -11.89 -8.63 7.26
C LEU A 29 -13.11 -8.30 8.09
N LEU A 30 -12.90 -7.76 9.29
CA LEU A 30 -13.99 -7.27 10.12
C LEU A 30 -14.57 -6.00 9.50
N PRO A 31 -15.90 -5.85 9.46
CA PRO A 31 -16.52 -4.61 9.00
C PRO A 31 -16.13 -3.47 9.95
N VAL A 32 -15.63 -2.38 9.38
CA VAL A 32 -15.33 -1.16 10.14
C VAL A 32 -16.64 -0.56 10.61
N ARG A 33 -16.73 -0.26 11.91
CA ARG A 33 -17.82 0.51 12.51
C ARG A 33 -17.22 1.76 13.10
N PHE A 34 -17.88 2.89 12.89
CA PHE A 34 -17.48 4.17 13.46
C PHE A 34 -18.31 4.44 14.71
N ALA A 35 -17.71 5.06 15.72
CA ALA A 35 -18.43 5.50 16.91
C ALA A 35 -19.13 6.84 16.69
N THR A 36 -18.57 7.71 15.83
CA THR A 36 -19.13 9.03 15.52
C THR A 36 -19.02 9.38 14.04
N ALA A 37 -19.79 10.38 13.59
CA ALA A 37 -19.67 10.95 12.25
C ALA A 37 -18.26 11.49 11.97
N ASP A 38 -17.67 12.18 12.95
CA ASP A 38 -16.31 12.74 12.85
C ASP A 38 -15.24 11.67 12.66
N GLU A 39 -15.38 10.51 13.32
CA GLU A 39 -14.45 9.40 13.16
C GLU A 39 -14.55 8.81 11.74
N ARG A 40 -15.77 8.62 11.22
CA ARG A 40 -16.00 8.19 9.85
C ARG A 40 -15.34 9.16 8.86
N ASP A 41 -15.61 10.45 9.01
CA ASP A 41 -15.12 11.44 8.07
C ASP A 41 -13.59 11.58 8.13
N ARG A 42 -12.98 11.48 9.32
CA ARG A 42 -11.52 11.42 9.47
C ARG A 42 -10.91 10.18 8.83
N PHE A 43 -11.56 9.02 8.95
CA PHE A 43 -11.11 7.80 8.30
C PHE A 43 -11.06 7.97 6.78
N PHE A 44 -12.14 8.46 6.16
CA PHE A 44 -12.15 8.67 4.71
C PHE A 44 -11.18 9.78 4.28
N ALA A 45 -11.02 10.85 5.06
CA ALA A 45 -10.01 11.88 4.80
C ALA A 45 -8.60 11.29 4.75
N ASN A 46 -8.23 10.49 5.76
CA ASN A 46 -6.93 9.83 5.80
C ASN A 46 -6.73 8.89 4.60
N ARG A 47 -7.76 8.11 4.22
CA ARG A 47 -7.69 7.25 3.03
C ARG A 47 -7.52 8.02 1.73
N MET A 48 -8.20 9.15 1.58
CA MET A 48 -8.03 10.03 0.42
C MET A 48 -6.61 10.60 0.36
N ASP A 49 -6.04 10.99 1.50
CA ASP A 49 -4.67 11.51 1.55
C ASP A 49 -3.63 10.43 1.25
N GLU A 50 -3.80 9.22 1.79
CA GLU A 50 -2.97 8.06 1.44
C GLU A 50 -3.03 7.76 -0.07
N SER A 51 -4.24 7.74 -0.65
CA SER A 51 -4.41 7.54 -2.09
C SER A 51 -3.72 8.65 -2.90
N ARG A 52 -3.86 9.92 -2.51
CA ARG A 52 -3.15 11.04 -3.17
C ARG A 52 -1.65 10.81 -3.18
N LEU A 53 -1.06 10.47 -2.03
CA LEU A 53 0.36 10.19 -1.92
C LEU A 53 0.79 9.01 -2.80
N HIS A 54 0.00 7.93 -2.81
CA HIS A 54 0.25 6.74 -3.60
C HIS A 54 0.34 7.02 -5.10
N PHE A 55 -0.51 7.90 -5.63
CA PHE A 55 -0.49 8.27 -7.05
C PHE A 55 0.48 9.41 -7.37
N ASP A 56 0.61 10.41 -6.49
CA ASP A 56 1.42 11.59 -6.77
C ASP A 56 2.92 11.28 -6.82
N GLN A 57 3.41 10.31 -6.05
CA GLN A 57 4.82 9.89 -6.10
C GLN A 57 5.20 9.31 -7.49
N PRO A 58 4.54 8.27 -8.03
CA PRO A 58 4.86 7.73 -9.36
C PRO A 58 4.58 8.73 -10.48
N ILE A 59 3.52 9.55 -10.39
CA ILE A 59 3.27 10.62 -11.36
C ILE A 59 4.43 11.61 -11.40
N ARG A 60 4.94 12.05 -10.24
CA ARG A 60 6.09 12.96 -10.16
C ARG A 60 7.37 12.32 -10.69
N ALA A 61 7.65 11.07 -10.33
CA ALA A 61 8.80 10.33 -10.83
C ALA A 61 8.75 10.15 -12.35
N ARG A 62 7.57 9.86 -12.91
CA ARG A 62 7.39 9.76 -14.36
C ARG A 62 7.59 11.12 -15.04
N LYS A 63 7.03 12.20 -14.48
CA LYS A 63 7.21 13.56 -15.00
C LYS A 63 8.67 13.99 -15.05
N SER A 64 9.50 13.62 -14.06
CA SER A 64 10.92 14.00 -14.05
C SER A 64 11.76 13.25 -15.08
N MET A 65 11.30 12.09 -15.55
CA MET A 65 11.99 11.28 -16.55
C MET A 65 11.56 11.59 -17.99
N CYS A 66 10.50 12.38 -18.18
CA CYS A 66 9.89 12.57 -19.48
C CYS A 66 10.11 13.96 -20.06
N ARG A 67 10.26 13.99 -21.39
CA ARG A 67 10.25 15.25 -22.13
C ARG A 67 8.81 15.74 -22.31
N ALA A 68 8.64 17.05 -22.39
CA ALA A 68 7.32 17.68 -22.45
C ALA A 68 6.52 17.31 -23.72
N ASP A 69 7.22 17.01 -24.81
CA ASP A 69 6.67 16.68 -26.13
C ASP A 69 6.54 15.16 -26.39
N GLU A 70 6.96 14.33 -25.43
CA GLU A 70 6.92 12.88 -25.57
C GLU A 70 5.50 12.34 -25.36
N PHE A 71 4.73 12.24 -26.45
CA PHE A 71 3.33 11.83 -26.44
C PHE A 71 3.06 10.57 -25.60
N GLY A 72 3.85 9.52 -25.78
CA GLY A 72 3.69 8.26 -25.06
C GLY A 72 3.82 8.44 -23.54
N CYS A 73 4.78 9.25 -23.09
CA CYS A 73 4.92 9.52 -21.68
C CYS A 73 3.79 10.41 -21.13
N GLN A 74 3.41 11.47 -21.85
CA GLN A 74 2.32 12.34 -21.43
C GLN A 74 1.00 11.56 -21.33
N HIS A 75 0.77 10.61 -22.25
CA HIS A 75 -0.39 9.73 -22.21
C HIS A 75 -0.41 8.88 -20.93
N THR A 76 0.71 8.22 -20.59
CA THR A 76 0.80 7.43 -19.35
C THR A 76 0.58 8.29 -18.10
N ILE A 77 1.15 9.50 -18.06
CA ILE A 77 0.95 10.43 -16.93
C ILE A 77 -0.53 10.82 -16.80
N ALA A 78 -1.20 11.07 -17.92
CA ALA A 78 -2.64 11.37 -17.93
C ALA A 78 -3.49 10.17 -17.50
N GLU A 79 -3.14 8.94 -17.91
CA GLU A 79 -3.78 7.71 -17.45
C GLU A 79 -3.64 7.52 -15.93
N MET A 80 -2.44 7.71 -15.38
CA MET A 80 -2.23 7.67 -13.93
C MET A 80 -3.05 8.73 -13.20
N GLY A 81 -3.15 9.94 -13.76
CA GLY A 81 -3.99 11.02 -13.23
C GLY A 81 -5.47 10.66 -13.20
N ARG A 82 -5.99 10.07 -14.28
CA ARG A 82 -7.38 9.58 -14.33
C ARG A 82 -7.64 8.50 -13.30
N ALA A 83 -6.74 7.52 -13.18
CA ALA A 83 -6.86 6.46 -12.18
C ALA A 83 -6.88 6.99 -10.74
N ARG A 84 -6.07 8.02 -10.43
CA ARG A 84 -6.12 8.72 -9.14
C ARG A 84 -7.49 9.36 -8.92
N ASP A 85 -7.96 10.12 -9.90
CA ASP A 85 -9.20 10.89 -9.75
C ASP A 85 -10.42 9.95 -9.62
N GLU A 86 -10.43 8.82 -10.32
CA GLU A 86 -11.43 7.75 -10.19
C GLU A 86 -11.42 7.11 -8.78
N GLU A 87 -10.24 6.80 -8.23
CA GLU A 87 -10.15 6.24 -6.87
C GLU A 87 -10.61 7.24 -5.81
N LEU A 88 -10.27 8.53 -5.95
CA LEU A 88 -10.75 9.56 -5.03
C LEU A 88 -12.28 9.74 -5.11
N ALA A 89 -12.85 9.70 -6.31
CA ALA A 89 -14.30 9.73 -6.49
C ALA A 89 -14.96 8.51 -5.84
N ARG A 90 -14.39 7.32 -6.02
CA ARG A 90 -14.88 6.09 -5.38
C ARG A 90 -14.85 6.17 -3.85
N LEU A 91 -13.77 6.67 -3.26
CA LEU A 91 -13.67 6.86 -1.81
C LEU A 91 -14.74 7.83 -1.28
N GLU A 92 -15.02 8.91 -2.01
CA GLU A 92 -16.07 9.86 -1.66
C GLU A 92 -17.48 9.24 -1.74
N GLU A 93 -17.75 8.43 -2.77
CA GLU A 93 -19.01 7.69 -2.85
C GLU A 93 -19.16 6.68 -1.71
N LEU A 94 -18.08 5.98 -1.33
CA LEU A 94 -18.08 5.11 -0.16
C LEU A 94 -18.34 5.87 1.14
N ARG A 95 -17.79 7.09 1.28
CA ARG A 95 -18.05 7.95 2.44
C ARG A 95 -19.53 8.31 2.54
N LYS A 96 -20.16 8.70 1.42
CA LYS A 96 -21.59 9.02 1.36
C LYS A 96 -22.48 7.81 1.63
N ALA A 97 -22.10 6.65 1.10
CA ALA A 97 -22.84 5.40 1.30
C ALA A 97 -22.68 4.83 2.72
N THR A 98 -21.64 5.25 3.46
CA THR A 98 -21.39 4.82 4.83
C THR A 98 -22.18 5.70 5.80
N PRO A 99 -23.24 5.17 6.46
CA PRO A 99 -24.05 5.95 7.37
C PRO A 99 -23.21 6.45 8.56
N ALA A 100 -23.40 7.72 8.92
CA ALA A 100 -22.85 8.26 10.15
C ALA A 100 -23.62 7.69 11.34
N PRO A 101 -22.93 7.26 12.41
CA PRO A 101 -23.57 7.06 13.71
C PRO A 101 -24.26 8.36 14.14
N GLN A 102 -25.45 8.25 14.72
CA GLN A 102 -26.21 9.37 15.26
C GLN A 102 -25.57 9.92 16.54
#